data_AF-A0A5B9QQM7-F1
#
_entry.id   AF-A0A5B9QQM7-F1
#
_cell.length_a   1.000
_cell.length_b   1.000
_cell.length_c   1.000
_cell.angle_alpha   90.00
_cell.angle_beta   90.00
_cell.angle_gamma   90.00
#
_symmetry.space_group_name_H-M   'P 1'
#
loop_
_entity.id
_entity.type
_entity.pdbx_description
1 polymer ?
#
loop_
_entity_poly.entity_id
_entity_poly.type
_entity_poly.pdbx_seq_one_letter_code
_entity_poly.pdbx_strand_id
1 'polypeptide(L)'
;MNESRSSATSSPQSDTAPSSTAAAGSHTGSTVLRRHHTTTEAPSSVSGAAGPTPSSSGDGAAASPSAMSAVRLNLSPINYDLEPEQRADEVIRLAQEAFPQTGKWVLFYREILGSDGVARKLFPKAEQMRAFEQTPQFEQLLEMTAAMRSQDTGKGDELEPQKMITVRLPKSQHEAMKTEAKEHGTSINKLCISKLLLPIKGEFIPKEKGKVRGRKPGPQGPNNRLVGDSQA
;
A
#
# COMPACT_ATOMS: atom_id res chain seq x y z
N MET A 1 77.11 21.39 -22.27
CA MET A 1 75.82 21.67 -22.93
C MET A 1 74.80 21.79 -21.80
N ASN A 2 74.42 22.99 -21.33
CA ASN A 2 73.67 24.07 -22.01
C ASN A 2 72.21 23.65 -22.26
N GLU A 3 71.16 24.40 -21.88
CA GLU A 3 70.99 25.66 -21.09
C GLU A 3 69.60 25.52 -20.38
N SER A 4 69.23 26.10 -19.22
CA SER A 4 69.53 27.37 -18.51
C SER A 4 68.62 28.58 -18.85
N ARG A 5 67.40 28.63 -18.26
CA ARG A 5 66.63 29.81 -17.73
C ARG A 5 65.16 29.38 -17.42
N SER A 6 64.43 29.78 -16.35
CA SER A 6 64.30 31.04 -15.56
C SER A 6 63.35 32.06 -16.22
N SER A 7 62.31 32.66 -15.60
CA SER A 7 61.84 32.72 -14.19
C SER A 7 60.36 33.18 -14.04
N ALA A 8 59.71 32.89 -12.89
CA ALA A 8 58.56 33.61 -12.27
C ALA A 8 57.23 33.72 -13.07
N THR A 9 56.02 34.01 -12.56
CA THR A 9 55.43 34.42 -11.23
C THR A 9 53.94 33.93 -11.25
N SER A 10 53.00 34.03 -10.27
CA SER A 10 52.87 34.64 -8.93
C SER A 10 51.73 33.98 -8.11
N SER A 11 51.70 34.24 -6.79
CA SER A 11 50.57 34.07 -5.85
C SER A 11 49.66 35.35 -5.84
N PRO A 12 48.54 35.51 -5.06
CA PRO A 12 48.11 34.76 -3.85
C PRO A 12 46.59 34.51 -3.60
N GLN A 13 46.29 33.78 -2.50
CA GLN A 13 45.16 33.91 -1.52
C GLN A 13 43.70 34.03 -2.03
N SER A 14 42.70 33.43 -1.37
CA SER A 14 42.41 33.60 0.06
C SER A 14 41.55 32.49 0.72
N ASP A 15 41.76 32.29 2.02
CA ASP A 15 40.75 31.73 2.94
C ASP A 15 39.61 32.73 3.19
N THR A 16 38.40 32.24 3.49
CA THR A 16 37.48 32.81 4.51
C THR A 16 36.34 31.82 4.79
N ALA A 17 36.15 31.48 6.06
CA ALA A 17 34.89 30.94 6.58
C ALA A 17 34.34 31.89 7.65
N PRO A 18 33.01 32.00 7.81
CA PRO A 18 32.43 32.47 9.06
C PRO A 18 31.40 31.51 9.66
N SER A 19 31.29 31.55 10.98
CA SER A 19 30.36 30.73 11.76
C SER A 19 28.98 31.39 11.94
N SER A 20 28.00 30.55 12.30
CA SER A 20 26.83 30.82 13.14
C SER A 20 26.68 32.22 13.75
N THR A 21 25.48 32.80 13.63
CA THR A 21 24.87 33.60 14.70
C THR A 21 23.35 33.40 14.66
N ALA A 22 22.70 33.31 15.83
CA ALA A 22 21.25 33.20 15.95
C ALA A 22 20.58 34.58 16.00
N ALA A 23 19.33 34.68 15.55
CA ALA A 23 18.49 35.86 15.70
C ALA A 23 17.12 35.47 16.28
N ALA A 24 16.76 36.08 17.41
CA ALA A 24 15.42 35.94 17.99
C ALA A 24 14.49 37.04 17.44
N GLY A 25 13.24 36.69 17.13
CA GLY A 25 12.23 37.62 16.62
C GLY A 25 10.93 37.52 17.41
N SER A 26 10.78 38.36 18.45
CA SER A 26 9.58 38.39 19.29
C SER A 26 8.65 39.51 18.84
N HIS A 27 7.43 39.16 18.39
CA HIS A 27 6.34 40.14 18.23
C HIS A 27 5.01 39.64 18.78
N THR A 28 4.43 40.48 19.64
CA THR A 28 3.01 40.77 19.84
C THR A 28 2.05 40.21 18.77
N GLY A 29 0.92 39.56 19.07
CA GLY A 29 0.22 39.38 20.34
C GLY A 29 -1.17 40.05 20.31
N SER A 30 -2.25 39.29 20.57
CA SER A 30 -3.61 39.83 20.76
C SER A 30 -4.51 38.84 21.52
N THR A 31 -5.54 39.37 22.20
CA THR A 31 -6.41 38.64 23.15
C THR A 31 -7.88 38.79 22.79
N VAL A 32 -8.63 37.68 22.67
CA VAL A 32 -10.10 37.68 22.66
C VAL A 32 -10.63 36.51 23.53
N LEU A 33 -11.84 36.67 24.09
CA LEU A 33 -12.31 35.95 25.27
C LEU A 33 -13.02 34.61 25.02
N ARG A 34 -12.80 33.71 26.00
CA ARG A 34 -13.62 32.58 26.42
C ARG A 34 -15.05 33.00 26.86
N ARG A 35 -16.10 32.32 26.38
CA ARG A 35 -17.37 32.11 27.13
C ARG A 35 -18.16 30.89 26.64
N HIS A 36 -19.20 30.51 27.39
CA HIS A 36 -19.87 29.20 27.33
C HIS A 36 -21.41 29.31 27.30
N HIS A 37 -22.08 28.35 26.65
CA HIS A 37 -23.40 27.76 26.93
C HIS A 37 -23.57 26.58 25.93
N THR A 38 -23.99 25.34 26.22
CA THR A 38 -25.01 24.71 27.10
C THR A 38 -26.45 24.72 26.54
N THR A 39 -27.11 23.56 26.70
CA THR A 39 -28.58 23.32 26.65
C THR A 39 -29.20 23.00 25.26
N THR A 40 -30.18 22.10 25.05
CA THR A 40 -30.58 20.77 25.61
C THR A 40 -31.82 20.28 24.82
N GLU A 41 -31.97 18.95 24.57
CA GLU A 41 -33.22 18.25 24.12
C GLU A 41 -33.89 18.74 22.80
N ALA A 42 -34.95 18.12 22.26
CA ALA A 42 -35.27 16.69 22.03
C ALA A 42 -36.34 16.60 20.91
N PRO A 43 -36.45 15.49 20.15
CA PRO A 43 -37.40 15.38 19.03
C PRO A 43 -38.81 14.92 19.48
N SER A 44 -39.84 15.38 18.79
CA SER A 44 -41.22 14.88 18.96
C SER A 44 -41.97 14.68 17.63
N SER A 45 -42.80 13.63 17.67
CA SER A 45 -43.75 13.09 16.69
C SER A 45 -44.77 14.09 16.09
N VAL A 46 -45.58 13.81 15.05
CA VAL A 46 -46.29 12.53 14.72
C VAL A 46 -46.70 12.40 13.23
N SER A 47 -46.88 11.15 12.79
CA SER A 47 -47.88 10.58 11.82
C SER A 47 -48.31 11.29 10.52
N GLY A 48 -48.37 10.54 9.41
CA GLY A 48 -49.25 10.86 8.26
C GLY A 48 -49.18 9.94 7.03
N ALA A 49 -50.33 9.36 6.64
CA ALA A 49 -50.65 8.72 5.34
C ALA A 49 -49.90 7.44 4.90
N ALA A 50 -50.39 6.76 3.84
CA ALA A 50 -50.07 5.37 3.54
C ALA A 50 -50.10 4.98 2.04
N GLY A 51 -49.25 4.00 1.68
CA GLY A 51 -49.29 3.21 0.44
C GLY A 51 -48.75 3.89 -0.85
N PRO A 52 -48.61 3.14 -1.97
CA PRO A 52 -48.75 1.68 -2.14
C PRO A 52 -47.42 0.95 -2.42
N THR A 53 -47.47 -0.38 -2.53
CA THR A 53 -46.31 -1.24 -2.87
C THR A 53 -46.09 -1.38 -4.39
N PRO A 54 -44.86 -1.18 -4.90
CA PRO A 54 -44.46 -1.66 -6.22
C PRO A 54 -43.85 -3.07 -6.12
N SER A 55 -44.57 -4.08 -6.59
CA SER A 55 -44.03 -5.44 -6.76
C SER A 55 -43.10 -5.48 -7.99
N SER A 56 -41.79 -5.47 -7.77
CA SER A 56 -40.79 -5.66 -8.83
C SER A 56 -40.18 -7.05 -8.76
N SER A 57 -40.80 -8.00 -9.47
CA SER A 57 -40.16 -9.27 -9.81
C SER A 57 -39.18 -9.01 -10.96
N GLY A 58 -37.89 -8.96 -10.66
CA GLY A 58 -36.82 -8.83 -11.65
C GLY A 58 -35.65 -9.71 -11.24
N ASP A 59 -35.23 -10.61 -12.13
CA ASP A 59 -34.26 -11.66 -11.81
C ASP A 59 -32.95 -11.11 -11.26
N GLY A 60 -32.68 -11.47 -10.00
CA GLY A 60 -31.37 -11.32 -9.38
C GLY A 60 -30.38 -12.30 -10.00
N ALA A 61 -30.04 -12.09 -11.27
CA ALA A 61 -29.06 -12.86 -12.02
C ALA A 61 -27.73 -12.82 -11.24
N ALA A 62 -27.41 -13.92 -10.58
CA ALA A 62 -26.23 -14.04 -9.74
C ALA A 62 -24.97 -13.94 -10.63
N ALA A 63 -24.45 -12.72 -10.76
CA ALA A 63 -23.26 -12.42 -11.54
C ALA A 63 -22.12 -13.33 -11.07
N SER A 64 -21.78 -14.31 -11.92
CA SER A 64 -20.81 -15.34 -11.54
C SER A 64 -19.47 -14.68 -11.21
N PRO A 65 -18.86 -14.96 -10.05
CA PRO A 65 -17.71 -14.19 -9.55
C PRO A 65 -16.46 -14.28 -10.43
N SER A 66 -16.44 -15.18 -11.42
CA SER A 66 -15.43 -15.25 -12.47
C SER A 66 -15.43 -14.05 -13.43
N ALA A 67 -16.57 -13.35 -13.62
CA ALA A 67 -16.73 -12.36 -14.68
C ALA A 67 -15.91 -11.07 -14.45
N MET A 68 -15.91 -10.52 -13.23
CA MET A 68 -15.23 -9.24 -12.96
C MET A 68 -13.69 -9.38 -12.86
N SER A 69 -13.19 -10.62 -12.68
CA SER A 69 -11.76 -10.95 -12.74
C SER A 69 -11.13 -10.74 -14.14
N ALA A 70 -11.95 -10.52 -15.18
CA ALA A 70 -11.51 -10.39 -16.56
C ALA A 70 -10.88 -9.04 -16.93
N VAL A 71 -11.01 -7.99 -16.11
CA VAL A 71 -10.45 -6.66 -16.41
C VAL A 71 -8.91 -6.69 -16.31
N ARG A 72 -8.25 -6.88 -17.46
CA ARG A 72 -6.78 -6.78 -17.64
C ARG A 72 -6.40 -5.38 -18.14
N LEU A 73 -5.17 -4.95 -17.86
CA LEU A 73 -4.59 -3.75 -18.46
C LEU A 73 -4.08 -4.06 -19.88
N ASN A 74 -4.09 -3.07 -20.76
CA ASN A 74 -3.61 -3.24 -22.14
C ASN A 74 -2.12 -2.89 -22.18
N LEU A 75 -1.27 -3.90 -21.94
CA LEU A 75 0.19 -3.74 -21.90
C LEU A 75 0.83 -4.30 -23.17
N SER A 76 1.86 -3.63 -23.66
CA SER A 76 2.73 -4.11 -24.72
C SER A 76 3.30 -5.50 -24.42
N PRO A 77 3.63 -6.32 -25.44
CA PRO A 77 4.24 -7.62 -25.23
C PRO A 77 5.49 -7.54 -24.37
N ILE A 78 5.63 -8.48 -23.42
CA ILE A 78 6.84 -8.64 -22.61
C ILE A 78 7.97 -9.12 -23.53
N ASN A 79 9.09 -8.39 -23.56
CA ASN A 79 10.29 -8.90 -24.22
C ASN A 79 11.00 -9.93 -23.33
N TYR A 80 11.07 -11.18 -23.79
CA TYR A 80 11.78 -12.26 -23.08
C TYR A 80 13.24 -12.43 -23.52
N ASP A 81 13.59 -11.90 -24.68
CA ASP A 81 14.93 -12.00 -25.29
C ASP A 81 15.87 -10.91 -24.76
N LEU A 82 15.88 -10.79 -23.43
CA LEU A 82 16.64 -9.79 -22.66
C LEU A 82 17.66 -10.46 -21.75
N GLU A 83 18.84 -9.84 -21.65
CA GLU A 83 19.84 -10.24 -20.65
C GLU A 83 19.33 -10.02 -19.22
N PRO A 84 19.80 -10.79 -18.21
CA PRO A 84 19.27 -10.73 -16.85
C PRO A 84 19.22 -9.33 -16.23
N GLU A 85 20.18 -8.48 -16.60
CA GLU A 85 20.32 -7.09 -16.15
C GLU A 85 19.21 -6.18 -16.71
N GLN A 86 18.88 -6.34 -18.00
CA GLN A 86 17.88 -5.52 -18.71
C GLN A 86 16.44 -5.83 -18.32
N ARG A 87 16.18 -7.02 -17.76
CA ARG A 87 14.84 -7.45 -17.37
C ARG A 87 14.22 -6.58 -16.27
N ALA A 88 15.05 -5.99 -15.40
CA ALA A 88 14.57 -5.09 -14.35
C ALA A 88 13.97 -3.81 -14.96
N ASP A 89 14.60 -3.28 -16.01
CA ASP A 89 14.15 -2.08 -16.73
C ASP A 89 12.91 -2.37 -17.58
N GLU A 90 12.77 -3.58 -18.15
CA GLU A 90 11.55 -4.00 -18.85
C GLU A 90 10.34 -4.13 -17.91
N VAL A 91 10.54 -4.60 -16.66
CA VAL A 91 9.47 -4.53 -15.63
C VAL A 91 9.06 -3.08 -15.38
N ILE A 92 10.02 -2.15 -15.29
CA ILE A 92 9.73 -0.72 -15.09
C ILE A 92 9.05 -0.09 -16.30
N ARG A 93 9.46 -0.40 -17.53
CA ARG A 93 8.81 0.08 -18.76
C ARG A 93 7.33 -0.32 -18.77
N LEU A 94 7.03 -1.59 -18.49
CA LEU A 94 5.67 -2.11 -18.43
C LEU A 94 4.88 -1.59 -17.22
N ALA A 95 5.55 -1.31 -16.10
CA ALA A 95 4.93 -0.66 -14.95
C ALA A 95 4.55 0.80 -15.27
N GLN A 96 5.43 1.55 -15.94
CA GLN A 96 5.16 2.93 -16.38
C GLN A 96 4.03 2.98 -17.41
N GLU A 97 3.95 1.98 -18.30
CA GLU A 97 2.85 1.79 -19.25
C GLU A 97 1.52 1.43 -18.55
N ALA A 98 1.57 0.64 -17.47
CA ALA A 98 0.41 0.28 -16.64
C ALA A 98 -0.09 1.43 -15.74
N PHE A 99 0.82 2.28 -15.26
CA PHE A 99 0.54 3.28 -14.22
C PHE A 99 -0.59 4.27 -14.57
N PRO A 100 -0.62 4.92 -15.76
CA PRO A 100 -1.71 5.84 -16.11
C PRO A 100 -3.01 5.12 -16.54
N GLN A 101 -2.95 3.81 -16.86
CA GLN A 101 -4.13 3.06 -17.27
C GLN A 101 -5.09 2.75 -16.12
N THR A 102 -4.63 2.84 -14.87
CA THR A 102 -5.44 2.43 -13.72
C THR A 102 -5.27 3.30 -12.48
N GLY A 103 -6.35 3.94 -12.05
CA GLY A 103 -6.47 4.54 -10.71
C GLY A 103 -6.72 3.51 -9.60
N LYS A 104 -6.36 2.24 -9.80
CA LYS A 104 -6.70 1.10 -8.91
C LYS A 104 -5.48 0.21 -8.70
N TRP A 105 -4.81 0.40 -7.56
CA TRP A 105 -3.59 -0.30 -7.19
C TRP A 105 -3.68 -1.83 -7.24
N VAL A 106 -4.86 -2.42 -7.02
CA VAL A 106 -5.07 -3.88 -7.08
C VAL A 106 -4.81 -4.42 -8.49
N LEU A 107 -5.29 -3.72 -9.53
CA LEU A 107 -5.04 -4.11 -10.93
C LEU A 107 -3.56 -4.00 -11.27
N PHE A 108 -2.93 -2.87 -10.92
CA PHE A 108 -1.50 -2.65 -11.12
C PHE A 108 -0.65 -3.73 -10.41
N TYR A 109 -0.95 -4.00 -9.13
CA TYR A 109 -0.28 -5.04 -8.37
C TYR A 109 -0.44 -6.41 -9.04
N ARG A 110 -1.65 -6.80 -9.46
CA ARG A 110 -1.88 -8.10 -10.09
C ARG A 110 -1.14 -8.26 -11.42
N GLU A 111 -1.21 -7.26 -12.31
CA GLU A 111 -0.59 -7.37 -13.64
C GLU A 111 0.96 -7.26 -13.60
N ILE A 112 1.54 -6.52 -12.65
CA ILE A 112 3.01 -6.32 -12.59
C ILE A 112 3.68 -7.22 -11.53
N LEU A 113 3.20 -7.20 -10.28
CA LEU A 113 3.80 -7.86 -9.11
C LEU A 113 3.18 -9.22 -8.73
N GLY A 114 1.97 -9.52 -9.23
CA GLY A 114 1.19 -10.71 -8.88
C GLY A 114 1.86 -12.03 -9.29
N SER A 115 1.26 -13.16 -8.89
CA SER A 115 1.75 -14.52 -9.18
C SER A 115 2.05 -14.75 -10.67
N ASP A 116 1.20 -14.18 -11.52
CA ASP A 116 1.22 -14.29 -12.98
C ASP A 116 1.59 -12.94 -13.64
N GLY A 117 2.13 -12.00 -12.85
CA GLY A 117 2.49 -10.66 -13.30
C GLY A 117 3.80 -10.60 -14.09
N VAL A 118 4.08 -9.43 -14.69
CA VAL A 118 5.29 -9.16 -15.49
C VAL A 118 6.58 -9.57 -14.76
N ALA A 119 6.73 -9.20 -13.49
CA ALA A 119 7.92 -9.52 -12.70
C ALA A 119 8.14 -11.04 -12.54
N ARG A 120 7.06 -11.80 -12.27
CA ARG A 120 7.13 -13.27 -12.12
C ARG A 120 7.41 -13.98 -13.45
N LYS A 121 6.98 -13.41 -14.58
CA LYS A 121 7.27 -13.93 -15.92
C LYS A 121 8.73 -13.72 -16.34
N LEU A 122 9.33 -12.56 -16.01
CA LEU A 122 10.73 -12.25 -16.33
C LEU A 122 11.74 -12.89 -15.36
N PHE A 123 11.34 -13.08 -14.09
CA PHE A 123 12.16 -13.68 -13.03
C PHE A 123 11.51 -14.95 -12.43
N PRO A 124 11.34 -16.04 -13.23
CA PRO A 124 10.57 -17.22 -12.81
C PRO A 124 11.24 -18.06 -11.72
N LYS A 125 12.57 -17.98 -11.55
CA LYS A 125 13.27 -18.68 -10.46
C LYS A 125 13.25 -17.83 -9.19
N ALA A 126 13.01 -18.45 -8.04
CA ALA A 126 12.97 -17.75 -6.75
C ALA A 126 14.27 -16.99 -6.40
N GLU A 127 15.42 -17.44 -6.89
CA GLU A 127 16.70 -16.75 -6.74
C GLU A 127 16.80 -15.50 -7.63
N GLN A 128 16.27 -15.57 -8.85
CA GLN A 128 16.22 -14.43 -9.77
C GLN A 128 15.27 -13.36 -9.25
N MET A 129 14.09 -13.75 -8.75
CA MET A 129 13.18 -12.80 -8.12
C MET A 129 13.82 -12.16 -6.88
N ARG A 130 14.48 -12.92 -5.99
CA ARG A 130 15.18 -12.35 -4.83
C ARG A 130 16.33 -11.41 -5.20
N ALA A 131 16.95 -11.58 -6.37
CA ALA A 131 17.91 -10.62 -6.89
C ALA A 131 17.22 -9.34 -7.38
N PHE A 132 16.11 -9.46 -8.13
CA PHE A 132 15.29 -8.32 -8.55
C PHE A 132 14.71 -7.54 -7.37
N GLU A 133 14.22 -8.22 -6.32
CA GLU A 133 13.72 -7.65 -5.05
C GLU A 133 14.78 -6.83 -4.28
N GLN A 134 16.03 -6.76 -4.75
CA GLN A 134 17.12 -5.95 -4.21
C GLN A 134 17.61 -4.83 -5.15
N THR A 135 17.02 -4.63 -6.34
CA THR A 135 17.44 -3.58 -7.28
C THR A 135 16.62 -2.29 -7.14
N PRO A 136 17.16 -1.11 -7.53
CA PRO A 136 16.42 0.16 -7.48
C PRO A 136 15.12 0.16 -8.29
N GLN A 137 15.04 -0.63 -9.36
CA GLN A 137 13.82 -0.84 -10.14
C GLN A 137 12.70 -1.45 -9.28
N PHE A 138 13.01 -2.36 -8.36
CA PHE A 138 11.99 -2.92 -7.48
C PHE A 138 11.54 -1.93 -6.40
N GLU A 139 12.45 -1.08 -5.90
CA GLU A 139 12.12 0.03 -5.00
C GLU A 139 11.18 1.03 -5.68
N GLN A 140 11.49 1.48 -6.90
CA GLN A 140 10.63 2.34 -7.73
C GLN A 140 9.25 1.70 -7.98
N LEU A 141 9.18 0.38 -8.20
CA LEU A 141 7.91 -0.34 -8.37
C LEU A 141 7.07 -0.38 -7.08
N LEU A 142 7.71 -0.42 -5.90
CA LEU A 142 7.03 -0.25 -4.62
C LEU A 142 6.55 1.19 -4.40
N GLU A 143 7.33 2.20 -4.77
CA GLU A 143 6.91 3.61 -4.73
C GLU A 143 5.67 3.85 -5.59
N MET A 144 5.64 3.35 -6.82
CA MET A 144 4.48 3.41 -7.72
C MET A 144 3.25 2.72 -7.08
N THR A 145 3.44 1.55 -6.49
CA THR A 145 2.36 0.82 -5.78
C THR A 145 1.85 1.61 -4.57
N ALA A 146 2.74 2.24 -3.81
CA ALA A 146 2.40 3.08 -2.65
C ALA A 146 1.67 4.37 -3.06
N ALA A 147 2.10 5.02 -4.14
CA ALA A 147 1.46 6.19 -4.71
C ALA A 147 0.00 5.90 -5.09
N MET A 148 -0.27 4.81 -5.83
CA MET A 148 -1.65 4.39 -6.12
C MET A 148 -2.45 4.07 -4.84
N ARG A 149 -1.84 3.38 -3.87
CA ARG A 149 -2.50 3.07 -2.59
C ARG A 149 -2.82 4.28 -1.72
N SER A 150 -2.13 5.41 -1.91
CA SER A 150 -2.47 6.66 -1.21
C SER A 150 -3.75 7.30 -1.74
N GLN A 151 -4.07 7.08 -3.02
CA GLN A 151 -5.23 7.64 -3.73
C GLN A 151 -6.47 6.72 -3.67
N ASP A 152 -6.31 5.44 -3.35
CA ASP A 152 -7.42 4.48 -3.31
C ASP A 152 -8.44 4.80 -2.20
N THR A 153 -9.68 5.07 -2.64
CA THR A 153 -10.85 5.36 -1.80
C THR A 153 -11.46 4.10 -1.16
N GLY A 154 -10.88 2.92 -1.37
CA GLY A 154 -11.29 1.66 -0.74
C GLY A 154 -12.33 0.87 -1.54
N LYS A 155 -12.76 1.38 -2.70
CA LYS A 155 -13.58 0.64 -3.68
C LYS A 155 -12.73 -0.37 -4.47
N GLY A 156 -12.01 -1.24 -3.77
CA GLY A 156 -11.17 -2.30 -4.35
C GLY A 156 -11.95 -3.60 -4.59
N ASP A 157 -12.89 -3.93 -3.69
CA ASP A 157 -13.67 -5.18 -3.70
C ASP A 157 -14.51 -5.40 -4.98
N GLU A 158 -14.79 -4.34 -5.75
CA GLU A 158 -15.48 -4.40 -7.06
C GLU A 158 -14.63 -5.09 -8.15
N LEU A 159 -13.30 -5.08 -8.02
CA LEU A 159 -12.36 -5.53 -9.07
C LEU A 159 -11.67 -6.86 -8.75
N GLU A 160 -11.57 -7.23 -7.48
CA GLU A 160 -11.00 -8.52 -7.06
C GLU A 160 -11.59 -9.02 -5.73
N PRO A 161 -12.06 -10.28 -5.64
CA PRO A 161 -12.66 -10.81 -4.41
C PRO A 161 -11.65 -10.96 -3.26
N GLN A 162 -11.67 -10.01 -2.33
CA GLN A 162 -10.80 -9.97 -1.14
C GLN A 162 -10.83 -11.28 -0.33
N LYS A 163 -9.66 -11.65 0.22
CA LYS A 163 -9.46 -12.83 1.07
C LYS A 163 -8.99 -12.40 2.46
N MET A 164 -9.65 -12.92 3.50
CA MET A 164 -9.24 -12.67 4.89
C MET A 164 -8.06 -13.56 5.31
N ILE A 165 -7.06 -12.97 5.94
CA ILE A 165 -5.95 -13.68 6.59
C ILE A 165 -6.10 -13.50 8.11
N THR A 166 -6.22 -14.59 8.87
CA THR A 166 -6.35 -14.55 10.34
C THR A 166 -5.04 -15.01 10.99
N VAL A 167 -4.26 -14.06 11.52
CA VAL A 167 -3.01 -14.33 12.23
C VAL A 167 -3.23 -14.27 13.75
N ARG A 168 -2.62 -15.20 14.50
CA ARG A 168 -2.59 -15.14 15.98
C ARG A 168 -1.32 -14.43 16.44
N LEU A 169 -1.46 -13.22 16.96
CA LEU A 169 -0.35 -12.40 17.46
C LEU A 169 -0.34 -12.38 19.00
N PRO A 170 0.84 -12.35 19.66
CA PRO A 170 0.93 -12.01 21.08
C PRO A 170 0.39 -10.59 21.36
N LYS A 171 -0.23 -10.39 22.52
CA LYS A 171 -0.85 -9.09 22.89
C LYS A 171 0.12 -7.91 22.79
N SER A 172 1.37 -8.09 23.20
CA SER A 172 2.43 -7.06 23.10
C SER A 172 2.73 -6.67 21.65
N GLN A 173 2.77 -7.63 20.73
CA GLN A 173 2.98 -7.36 19.30
C GLN A 173 1.79 -6.62 18.67
N HIS A 174 0.56 -6.99 19.06
CA HIS A 174 -0.64 -6.31 18.60
C HIS A 174 -0.68 -4.84 19.05
N GLU A 175 -0.40 -4.55 20.33
CA GLU A 175 -0.38 -3.17 20.81
C GLU A 175 0.78 -2.36 20.21
N ALA A 176 1.94 -2.97 19.92
CA ALA A 176 3.02 -2.31 19.19
C ALA A 176 2.59 -1.89 17.77
N MET A 177 1.95 -2.79 17.01
CA MET A 177 1.43 -2.48 15.66
C MET A 177 0.32 -1.41 15.68
N LYS A 178 -0.45 -1.33 16.77
CA LYS A 178 -1.49 -0.32 16.99
C LYS A 178 -0.91 1.06 17.31
N THR A 179 0.21 1.10 18.05
CA THR A 179 0.99 2.33 18.26
C THR A 179 1.61 2.81 16.95
N GLU A 180 2.31 1.93 16.23
CA GLU A 180 2.90 2.23 14.91
C GLU A 180 1.85 2.74 13.90
N ALA A 181 0.67 2.11 13.85
CA ALA A 181 -0.42 2.57 12.99
C ALA A 181 -0.90 3.98 13.35
N LYS A 182 -0.96 4.31 14.65
CA LYS A 182 -1.32 5.65 15.14
C LYS A 182 -0.25 6.69 14.80
N GLU A 183 1.03 6.34 14.95
CA GLU A 183 2.17 7.21 14.60
C GLU A 183 2.21 7.55 13.11
N HIS A 184 1.88 6.57 12.25
CA HIS A 184 1.71 6.78 10.80
C HIS A 184 0.29 7.25 10.38
N GLY A 185 -0.56 7.67 11.32
CA GLY A 185 -1.88 8.25 11.03
C GLY A 185 -2.84 7.33 10.24
N THR A 186 -2.69 6.01 10.36
CA THR A 186 -3.32 5.02 9.48
C THR A 186 -4.06 3.92 10.26
N SER A 187 -4.79 3.05 9.56
CA SER A 187 -5.44 1.89 10.19
C SER A 187 -4.49 0.70 10.27
N ILE A 188 -4.67 -0.17 11.26
CA ILE A 188 -3.89 -1.41 11.40
C ILE A 188 -3.94 -2.23 10.10
N ASN A 189 -5.10 -2.30 9.43
CA ASN A 189 -5.19 -3.00 8.14
C ASN A 189 -4.36 -2.35 7.04
N LYS A 190 -4.41 -1.01 6.90
CA LYS A 190 -3.57 -0.29 5.91
C LYS A 190 -2.08 -0.48 6.19
N LEU A 191 -1.65 -0.49 7.46
CA LEU A 191 -0.27 -0.79 7.89
C LEU A 191 0.13 -2.24 7.56
N CYS A 192 -0.73 -3.22 7.91
CA CYS A 192 -0.50 -4.63 7.61
C CYS A 192 -0.29 -4.87 6.11
N ILE A 193 -1.17 -4.34 5.25
CA ILE A 193 -1.04 -4.48 3.79
C ILE A 193 0.25 -3.80 3.31
N SER A 194 0.65 -2.65 3.86
CA SER A 194 1.94 -2.02 3.50
C SER A 194 3.13 -2.90 3.88
N LYS A 195 3.15 -3.51 5.06
CA LYS A 195 4.21 -4.45 5.47
C LYS A 195 4.23 -5.73 4.65
N LEU A 196 3.07 -6.21 4.19
CA LEU A 196 2.94 -7.42 3.36
C LEU A 196 3.33 -7.21 1.88
N LEU A 197 3.43 -5.97 1.40
CA LEU A 197 3.93 -5.66 0.06
C LEU A 197 5.47 -5.63 -0.01
N LEU A 198 6.15 -5.50 1.13
CA LEU A 198 7.62 -5.45 1.20
C LEU A 198 8.22 -6.87 1.20
N PRO A 199 9.31 -7.13 0.45
CA PRO A 199 10.03 -8.40 0.55
C PRO A 199 10.56 -8.64 1.96
N ILE A 200 10.18 -9.78 2.56
CA ILE A 200 10.77 -10.25 3.80
C ILE A 200 12.10 -10.94 3.51
N LYS A 201 13.20 -10.47 4.11
CA LYS A 201 14.51 -11.11 3.98
C LYS A 201 14.47 -12.51 4.60
N GLY A 202 15.08 -13.49 3.92
CA GLY A 202 14.89 -14.92 4.21
C GLY A 202 15.34 -15.37 5.59
N GLU A 203 16.28 -14.65 6.22
CA GLU A 203 16.75 -14.88 7.58
C GLU A 203 15.69 -14.64 8.66
N PHE A 204 14.67 -13.81 8.38
CA PHE A 204 13.56 -13.55 9.30
C PHE A 204 12.42 -14.57 9.18
N ILE A 205 12.49 -15.54 8.26
CA ILE A 205 11.50 -16.60 8.10
C ILE A 205 11.90 -17.82 8.94
N PRO A 206 11.15 -18.19 9.99
CA PRO A 206 11.45 -19.40 10.76
C PRO A 206 11.30 -20.66 9.89
N LYS A 207 12.37 -21.47 9.80
CA LYS A 207 12.34 -22.73 9.06
C LYS A 207 11.33 -23.70 9.70
N GLU A 208 10.29 -24.09 8.96
CA GLU A 208 9.30 -25.05 9.45
C GLU A 208 9.95 -26.40 9.82
N LYS A 209 9.66 -26.89 11.02
CA LYS A 209 10.13 -28.20 11.49
C LYS A 209 9.10 -29.28 11.16
N GLY A 210 9.22 -29.87 9.96
CA GLY A 210 8.47 -31.05 9.55
C GLY A 210 7.76 -30.88 8.21
N LYS A 211 6.75 -31.74 7.96
CA LYS A 211 5.97 -31.73 6.72
C LYS A 211 4.93 -30.60 6.76
N VAL A 212 5.09 -29.60 5.90
CA VAL A 212 4.26 -28.36 5.84
C VAL A 212 2.77 -28.68 5.99
N ARG A 213 2.17 -28.30 7.13
CA ARG A 213 0.79 -28.65 7.45
C ARG A 213 -0.20 -27.65 6.86
N GLY A 214 -0.26 -27.62 5.52
CA GLY A 214 -1.29 -26.95 4.75
C GLY A 214 -2.69 -27.56 4.99
N ARG A 215 -3.24 -27.35 6.19
CA ARG A 215 -4.68 -27.54 6.42
C ARG A 215 -5.39 -26.47 5.59
N LYS A 216 -6.19 -26.90 4.59
CA LYS A 216 -7.16 -25.99 3.94
C LYS A 216 -7.93 -25.24 5.03
N PRO A 217 -8.11 -23.91 4.91
CA PRO A 217 -9.04 -23.19 5.77
C PRO A 217 -10.39 -23.91 5.76
N GLY A 218 -10.87 -24.33 6.93
CA GLY A 218 -12.17 -24.97 7.04
C GLY A 218 -13.28 -24.00 6.63
N PRO A 219 -14.44 -24.49 6.17
CA PRO A 219 -15.59 -23.63 5.94
C PRO A 219 -15.88 -22.84 7.24
N GLN A 220 -15.80 -21.52 7.16
CA GLN A 220 -16.10 -20.65 8.30
C GLN A 220 -17.60 -20.77 8.56
N GLY A 221 -17.96 -21.33 9.73
CA GLY A 221 -19.35 -21.52 10.11
C GLY A 221 -20.12 -20.19 10.18
N PRO A 222 -21.44 -20.19 9.93
CA PRO A 222 -22.24 -18.96 9.98
C PRO A 222 -22.15 -18.30 11.36
N ASN A 223 -22.07 -16.96 11.37
CA ASN A 223 -21.97 -16.19 12.60
C ASN A 223 -23.19 -16.42 13.50
N ASN A 224 -22.94 -16.74 14.77
CA ASN A 224 -23.99 -16.94 15.76
C ASN A 224 -24.63 -15.60 16.19
N ARG A 225 -25.58 -15.10 15.40
CA ARG A 225 -26.67 -14.24 15.89
C ARG A 225 -27.86 -15.13 16.27
N LEU A 226 -28.69 -14.62 17.18
CA LEU A 226 -29.59 -15.42 18.02
C LEU A 226 -28.78 -16.29 19.02
N VAL A 227 -29.20 -16.53 20.25
CA VAL A 227 -30.49 -16.25 20.90
C VAL A 227 -30.37 -15.10 21.90
N GLY A 228 -31.45 -14.34 22.10
CA GLY A 228 -31.47 -13.23 23.05
C GLY A 228 -32.86 -12.61 23.24
N ASP A 229 -33.92 -13.41 23.24
CA ASP A 229 -35.27 -12.93 23.57
C ASP A 229 -36.21 -14.06 24.06
N SER A 230 -37.22 -13.68 24.85
CA SER A 230 -38.40 -14.46 25.27
C SER A 230 -38.23 -15.79 26.06
N GLN A 231 -38.30 -15.71 27.39
CA GLN A 231 -39.28 -16.39 28.29
C GLN A 231 -38.71 -16.53 29.73
N ALA A 232 -39.51 -16.39 30.80
CA ALA A 232 -40.94 -16.07 30.92
C ALA A 232 -41.19 -15.11 32.10
#